data_AF-A0A9E1SJY9-F1
#
_entry.id   AF-A0A9E1SJY9-F1
#
_cell.length_a   1.000
_cell.length_b   1.000
_cell.length_c   1.000
_cell.angle_alpha   90.00
_cell.angle_beta   90.00
_cell.angle_gamma   90.00
#
_symmetry.space_group_name_H-M   'P 1'
#
loop_
_entity.id
_entity.type
_entity.pdbx_description
1 polymer ?
#
loop_
_entity_poly.entity_id
_entity_poly.type
_entity_poly.pdbx_seq_one_letter_code
_entity_poly.pdbx_strand_id
1 'polypeptide(L)'
;MATVNLPKKSAHIHIYTQALMDLGATICKRSTPLCNNCPLQSKCISFKKNWVKEIPISKPKKALPTKEIFLLAIDSNAHYLVKKKPSKGVWAGLWSLPEVKNYKNSSNWLEENLNENNFKVIWIGKHKTSFTHYKLNIHFQHILLHSSKLHKIDNYKWIKKSNLKKTALPTPINKILASLNSG
;
A
#
# COMPACT_ATOMS: atom_id res chain seq x y z
N MET A 1 7.16 -27.66 31.86
CA MET A 1 8.46 -27.42 31.18
C MET A 1 8.72 -25.93 30.90
N ALA A 2 7.77 -25.14 30.38
CA ALA A 2 7.97 -23.69 30.17
C ALA A 2 8.16 -22.89 31.48
N THR A 3 7.45 -23.27 32.54
CA THR A 3 7.50 -22.61 33.86
C THR A 3 8.84 -22.70 34.58
N VAL A 4 9.69 -23.69 34.25
CA VAL A 4 11.02 -23.89 34.86
C VAL A 4 12.00 -22.79 34.43
N ASN A 5 11.83 -22.22 33.24
CA ASN A 5 12.72 -21.21 32.68
C ASN A 5 12.17 -19.79 32.82
N LEU A 6 11.03 -19.61 33.49
CA LEU A 6 10.44 -18.30 33.74
C LEU A 6 10.99 -17.69 35.04
N PRO A 7 11.12 -16.37 35.12
CA PRO A 7 11.42 -15.70 36.38
C PRO A 7 10.37 -16.04 37.44
N LYS A 8 10.81 -16.46 38.63
CA LYS A 8 9.91 -16.82 39.75
C LYS A 8 9.12 -15.63 40.31
N LYS A 9 9.62 -14.40 40.11
CA LYS A 9 8.95 -13.16 40.51
C LYS A 9 8.38 -12.47 39.27
N SER A 10 7.08 -12.16 39.32
CA SER A 10 6.37 -11.43 38.26
C SER A 10 7.06 -10.11 37.88
N ALA A 11 7.65 -9.40 38.85
CA ALA A 11 8.38 -8.15 38.60
C ALA A 11 9.54 -8.26 37.58
N HIS A 12 10.09 -9.46 37.33
CA HIS A 12 11.19 -9.64 36.37
C HIS A 12 10.74 -10.12 34.98
N ILE A 13 9.45 -10.36 34.78
CA ILE A 13 8.94 -10.86 33.49
C ILE A 13 9.22 -9.88 32.35
N HIS A 14 9.08 -8.58 32.60
CA HIS A 14 9.29 -7.54 31.58
C HIS A 14 10.75 -7.50 31.09
N ILE A 15 11.71 -7.61 32.02
CA ILE A 15 13.15 -7.67 31.71
C ILE A 15 13.45 -8.94 30.91
N TYR A 16 12.91 -10.09 31.35
CA TYR A 16 13.09 -11.36 30.65
C TYR A 16 12.53 -11.31 29.22
N THR A 17 11.31 -10.79 29.04
CA THR A 17 10.71 -10.65 27.71
C THR A 17 11.49 -9.70 26.83
N GLN A 18 12.00 -8.59 27.38
CA GLN A 18 12.80 -7.66 26.59
C GLN A 18 14.15 -8.23 26.21
N ALA A 19 14.84 -8.89 27.14
CA ALA A 19 16.09 -9.56 26.84
C ALA A 19 15.94 -10.59 25.71
N LEU A 20 14.81 -11.30 25.64
CA LEU A 20 14.51 -12.22 24.54
C LEU A 20 14.24 -11.49 23.20
N MET A 21 13.51 -10.37 23.22
CA MET A 21 13.29 -9.56 22.01
C MET A 21 14.60 -8.95 21.50
N ASP A 22 15.41 -8.39 22.39
CA ASP A 22 16.71 -7.80 22.08
C ASP A 22 17.68 -8.85 21.53
N LEU A 23 17.70 -10.04 22.13
CA LEU A 23 18.50 -11.16 21.62
C LEU A 23 18.10 -11.49 20.17
N GLY A 24 16.80 -11.53 19.85
CA GLY A 24 16.32 -11.78 18.49
C GLY A 24 16.63 -10.64 17.51
N ALA A 25 16.60 -9.39 17.97
CA ALA A 25 16.86 -8.21 17.14
C ALA A 25 18.36 -8.02 16.83
N THR A 26 19.24 -8.35 17.77
CA THR A 26 20.66 -7.98 17.72
C THR A 26 21.59 -9.16 17.42
N ILE A 27 21.31 -10.35 18.00
CA ILE A 27 22.20 -11.52 17.93
C ILE A 27 21.60 -12.65 17.11
N CYS A 28 20.45 -13.19 17.49
CA CYS A 28 19.78 -14.33 16.86
C CYS A 28 18.95 -13.89 15.63
N LYS A 29 19.59 -13.15 14.72
CA LYS A 29 18.96 -12.56 13.54
C LYS A 29 18.63 -13.62 12.48
N ARG A 30 17.52 -13.41 11.77
CA ARG A 30 17.01 -14.34 10.75
C ARG A 30 18.02 -14.71 9.65
N SER A 31 18.80 -13.76 9.16
CA SER A 31 19.67 -13.95 7.98
C SER A 31 21.14 -14.11 8.34
N THR A 32 21.61 -13.39 9.37
CA THR A 32 23.04 -13.31 9.75
C THR A 32 23.21 -13.36 11.27
N PRO A 33 22.89 -14.50 11.93
CA PRO A 33 22.97 -14.61 13.38
C PRO A 33 24.43 -14.58 13.87
N LEU A 34 24.67 -13.85 14.96
CA LEU A 34 25.99 -13.68 15.57
C LEU A 34 26.22 -14.74 16.65
N CYS A 35 26.19 -16.02 16.28
CA CYS A 35 26.20 -17.12 17.24
C CYS A 35 27.42 -17.14 18.17
N ASN A 36 28.59 -16.70 17.69
CA ASN A 36 29.81 -16.61 18.51
C ASN A 36 29.71 -15.59 19.65
N ASN A 37 28.80 -14.62 19.50
CA ASN A 37 28.52 -13.58 20.50
C ASN A 37 27.24 -13.88 21.28
N CYS A 38 26.63 -15.06 21.08
CA CYS A 38 25.36 -15.39 21.72
C CYS A 38 25.57 -15.90 23.15
N PRO A 39 25.00 -15.24 24.17
CA PRO A 39 25.15 -15.68 25.56
C PRO A 39 24.48 -17.04 25.83
N LEU A 40 23.61 -17.50 24.93
CA LEU A 40 22.93 -18.79 25.00
C LEU A 40 23.55 -19.86 24.09
N GLN A 41 24.69 -19.59 23.44
CA GLN A 41 25.31 -20.50 22.46
C GLN A 41 25.50 -21.92 23.03
N SER A 42 26.03 -22.04 24.25
CA SER A 42 26.29 -23.32 24.93
C SER A 42 25.02 -24.15 25.21
N LYS A 43 23.85 -23.51 25.24
CA LYS A 43 22.54 -24.16 25.44
C LYS A 43 21.70 -24.22 24.17
N CYS A 44 22.15 -23.60 23.08
CA CYS A 44 21.40 -23.52 21.83
C CYS A 44 21.47 -24.85 21.07
N ILE A 45 20.34 -25.55 21.00
CA ILE A 45 20.22 -26.82 20.26
C ILE A 45 20.49 -26.59 18.76
N SER A 46 19.97 -25.50 18.19
CA SER A 46 20.16 -25.17 16.78
C SER A 46 21.64 -24.93 16.44
N PHE A 47 22.41 -24.32 17.34
CA PHE A 47 23.85 -24.15 17.16
C PHE A 47 24.57 -25.49 17.22
N LYS A 48 24.31 -26.31 18.25
CA LYS A 48 24.93 -27.64 18.41
C LYS A 48 24.65 -28.60 17.26
N LYS A 49 23.48 -28.48 16.63
CA LYS A 49 23.05 -29.33 15.51
C LYS A 49 23.26 -28.69 14.13
N ASN A 50 23.91 -27.53 14.05
CA ASN A 50 24.11 -26.78 12.80
C ASN A 50 22.82 -26.37 12.06
N TRP A 51 21.67 -26.31 12.75
CA TRP A 51 20.35 -25.94 12.18
C TRP A 51 20.02 -24.45 12.21
N VAL A 52 20.97 -23.60 12.62
CA VAL A 52 20.72 -22.15 12.76
C VAL A 52 20.20 -21.51 11.47
N LYS A 53 20.64 -21.99 10.29
CA LYS A 53 20.20 -21.49 8.99
C LYS A 53 18.86 -22.07 8.53
N GLU A 54 18.40 -23.17 9.14
CA GLU A 54 17.20 -23.90 8.76
C GLU A 54 15.96 -23.46 9.56
N ILE A 55 16.18 -22.80 10.70
CA ILE A 55 15.15 -22.40 11.65
C ILE A 55 15.06 -20.86 11.71
N PRO A 56 13.86 -20.28 11.74
CA PRO A 56 12.56 -20.94 11.61
C PRO A 56 12.28 -21.33 10.16
N ILE A 57 11.68 -22.52 9.98
CA ILE A 57 11.19 -22.96 8.67
C ILE A 57 10.14 -21.94 8.22
N SER A 58 10.37 -21.33 7.05
CA SER A 58 9.42 -20.38 6.50
C SER A 58 8.16 -21.12 6.09
N LYS A 59 7.00 -20.65 6.57
CA LYS A 59 5.71 -21.18 6.12
C LYS A 59 5.60 -20.98 4.59
N PRO A 60 5.10 -21.99 3.84
CA PRO A 60 4.87 -21.82 2.41
C PRO A 60 3.96 -20.62 2.17
N LYS A 61 4.36 -19.75 1.24
CA LYS A 61 3.58 -18.55 0.91
C LYS A 61 2.31 -18.99 0.18
N LYS A 62 1.14 -18.67 0.74
CA LYS A 62 -0.13 -18.81 0.01
C LYS A 62 -0.16 -17.81 -1.16
N ALA A 63 -0.74 -18.23 -2.29
CA ALA A 63 -1.01 -17.32 -3.40
C ALA A 63 -1.95 -16.21 -2.93
N LEU A 64 -1.55 -14.96 -3.14
CA LEU A 64 -2.37 -13.80 -2.80
C LEU A 64 -3.39 -13.56 -3.93
N PRO A 65 -4.68 -13.36 -3.63
CA PRO A 65 -5.66 -13.01 -4.65
C PRO A 65 -5.30 -11.69 -5.33
N THR A 66 -5.67 -11.53 -6.60
CA THR A 66 -5.45 -10.31 -7.37
C THR A 66 -6.78 -9.61 -7.62
N LYS A 67 -6.84 -8.31 -7.35
CA LYS A 67 -7.99 -7.44 -7.62
C LYS A 67 -7.65 -6.46 -8.72
N GLU A 68 -8.65 -6.11 -9.52
CA GLU A 68 -8.57 -5.16 -10.63
C GLU A 68 -9.44 -3.94 -10.32
N ILE A 69 -8.93 -2.74 -10.57
CA ILE A 69 -9.72 -1.49 -10.52
C ILE A 69 -9.39 -0.63 -11.74
N PHE A 70 -10.36 0.17 -12.20
CA PHE A 70 -10.20 1.08 -13.33
C PHE A 70 -10.46 2.51 -12.88
N LEU A 71 -9.48 3.39 -13.11
CA LEU A 71 -9.48 4.76 -12.63
C LEU A 71 -9.44 5.76 -13.79
N LEU A 72 -10.06 6.92 -13.60
CA LEU A 72 -10.03 8.02 -14.56
C LEU A 72 -9.19 9.17 -13.98
N ALA A 73 -8.03 9.44 -14.54
CA ALA A 73 -7.26 10.64 -14.26
C ALA A 73 -7.78 11.77 -15.16
N ILE A 74 -8.78 12.49 -14.67
CA ILE A 74 -9.45 13.57 -15.41
C ILE A 74 -8.73 14.87 -15.12
N ASP A 75 -8.12 15.43 -16.16
CA ASP A 75 -7.33 16.65 -16.17
C ASP A 75 -8.13 17.78 -16.84
N SER A 76 -8.23 18.90 -16.14
CA SER A 76 -8.74 20.15 -16.71
C SER A 76 -8.09 21.33 -16.01
N ASN A 77 -7.66 22.33 -16.78
CA ASN A 77 -7.18 23.62 -16.28
C ASN A 77 -6.14 23.48 -15.14
N ALA A 78 -5.16 22.58 -15.30
CA ALA A 78 -4.13 22.26 -14.29
C ALA A 78 -4.67 21.69 -12.96
N HIS A 79 -5.83 21.06 -12.98
CA HIS A 79 -6.43 20.33 -11.86
C HIS A 79 -6.73 18.88 -12.23
N TYR A 80 -6.66 18.01 -11.23
CA TYR A 80 -7.22 16.66 -11.32
C TYR A 80 -8.51 16.57 -10.53
N LEU A 81 -9.51 15.89 -11.08
CA LEU A 81 -10.71 15.52 -10.34
C LEU A 81 -10.41 14.31 -9.44
N VAL A 82 -10.76 14.42 -8.16
CA VAL A 82 -10.67 13.32 -7.19
C VAL A 82 -11.98 13.11 -6.45
N LYS A 83 -12.22 11.90 -5.98
CA LYS A 83 -13.36 11.48 -5.17
C LYS A 83 -12.89 11.10 -3.76
N LYS A 84 -13.66 11.47 -2.74
CA LYS A 84 -13.41 10.99 -1.38
C LYS A 84 -13.85 9.54 -1.25
N LYS A 85 -12.96 8.63 -0.85
CA LYS A 85 -13.31 7.22 -0.61
C LYS A 85 -14.18 7.10 0.65
N PRO A 86 -15.10 6.11 0.71
CA PRO A 86 -15.91 5.84 1.89
C PRO A 86 -15.10 5.66 3.17
N SER A 87 -15.75 5.72 4.33
CA SER A 87 -15.10 5.54 5.64
C SER A 87 -14.66 4.09 5.94
N LYS A 88 -14.92 3.16 5.02
CA LYS A 88 -14.54 1.75 5.14
C LYS A 88 -13.89 1.26 3.85
N GLY A 89 -13.01 0.28 3.98
CA GLY A 89 -12.35 -0.38 2.87
C GLY A 89 -10.98 0.20 2.53
N VAL A 90 -10.52 -0.11 1.31
CA VAL A 90 -9.19 0.28 0.83
C VAL A 90 -9.15 1.79 0.66
N TRP A 91 -8.14 2.42 1.27
CA TRP A 91 -7.94 3.87 1.24
C TRP A 91 -9.09 4.66 1.89
N ALA A 92 -9.72 4.09 2.93
CA ALA A 92 -10.83 4.71 3.63
C ALA A 92 -10.54 6.16 4.03
N GLY A 93 -11.44 7.08 3.69
CA GLY A 93 -11.33 8.51 3.98
C GLY A 93 -10.30 9.29 3.17
N LEU A 94 -9.47 8.62 2.35
CA LEU A 94 -8.51 9.28 1.46
C LEU A 94 -9.19 9.74 0.17
N TRP A 95 -8.52 10.65 -0.55
CA TRP A 95 -8.91 11.03 -1.90
C TRP A 95 -8.33 10.03 -2.92
N SER A 96 -9.07 9.75 -3.98
CA SER A 96 -8.63 8.89 -5.08
C SER A 96 -9.19 9.40 -6.40
N LEU A 97 -8.64 8.94 -7.52
CA LEU A 97 -9.26 9.16 -8.82
C LEU A 97 -10.66 8.53 -8.89
N PRO A 98 -11.59 9.10 -9.67
CA PRO A 98 -12.85 8.46 -10.04
C PRO A 98 -12.63 7.03 -10.53
N GLU A 99 -13.53 6.12 -10.14
CA GLU A 99 -13.42 4.68 -10.38
C GLU A 99 -14.61 4.23 -11.24
N VAL A 100 -14.33 3.43 -12.28
CA VAL A 100 -15.32 2.85 -13.19
C VAL A 100 -15.19 1.33 -13.23
N LYS A 101 -16.23 0.63 -13.67
CA LYS A 101 -16.18 -0.85 -13.80
C LYS A 101 -15.21 -1.31 -14.90
N ASN A 102 -15.15 -0.53 -15.98
CA ASN A 102 -14.25 -0.72 -17.12
C ASN A 102 -14.25 0.57 -17.95
N TYR A 103 -13.38 0.66 -18.97
CA TYR A 103 -13.22 1.85 -19.80
C TYR A 103 -14.33 2.10 -20.82
N LYS A 104 -15.19 1.11 -21.16
CA LYS A 104 -16.34 1.34 -22.04
C LYS A 104 -17.31 2.37 -21.44
N ASN A 105 -17.29 2.51 -20.13
CA ASN A 105 -18.15 3.44 -19.39
C ASN A 105 -17.49 4.81 -19.15
N SER A 106 -16.29 5.08 -19.69
CA SER A 106 -15.58 6.34 -19.44
C SER A 106 -16.32 7.55 -20.03
N SER A 107 -16.79 7.47 -21.28
CA SER A 107 -17.60 8.51 -21.94
C SER A 107 -18.90 8.76 -21.17
N ASN A 108 -19.65 7.70 -20.87
CA ASN A 108 -20.92 7.81 -20.15
C ASN A 108 -20.72 8.41 -18.76
N TRP A 109 -19.63 8.03 -18.08
CA TRP A 109 -19.31 8.61 -16.78
C TRP A 109 -19.06 10.13 -16.87
N LEU A 110 -18.33 10.59 -17.90
CA LEU A 110 -18.05 12.02 -18.13
C LEU A 110 -19.34 12.77 -18.45
N GLU A 111 -20.20 12.21 -19.31
CA GLU A 111 -21.50 12.80 -19.63
C GLU A 111 -22.41 12.91 -18.39
N GLU A 112 -22.58 11.80 -17.65
CA GLU A 112 -23.46 11.74 -16.48
C GLU A 112 -22.99 12.59 -15.30
N ASN A 113 -21.67 12.69 -15.07
CA ASN A 113 -21.13 13.35 -13.86
C ASN A 113 -20.61 14.76 -14.11
N LEU A 114 -20.21 15.07 -15.35
CA LEU A 114 -19.62 16.37 -15.71
C LEU A 114 -20.39 17.10 -16.81
N ASN A 115 -21.38 16.45 -17.45
CA ASN A 115 -22.02 16.96 -18.66
C ASN A 115 -20.98 17.30 -19.75
N GLU A 116 -19.96 16.45 -19.87
CA GLU A 116 -18.84 16.66 -20.79
C GLU A 116 -18.67 15.56 -21.82
N ASN A 117 -18.78 15.97 -23.08
CA ASN A 117 -18.67 15.09 -24.24
C ASN A 117 -17.44 15.45 -25.10
N ASN A 118 -16.76 16.57 -24.81
CA ASN A 118 -15.57 17.00 -25.54
C ASN A 118 -14.28 16.75 -24.73
N PHE A 119 -13.73 15.55 -24.88
CA PHE A 119 -12.52 15.12 -24.19
C PHE A 119 -11.59 14.32 -25.08
N LYS A 120 -10.33 14.18 -24.66
CA LYS A 120 -9.34 13.31 -25.30
C LYS A 120 -8.73 12.36 -24.28
N VAL A 121 -8.71 11.07 -24.59
CA VAL A 121 -7.89 10.11 -23.86
C VAL A 121 -6.46 10.22 -24.40
N ILE A 122 -5.54 10.73 -23.59
CA ILE A 122 -4.15 10.99 -24.01
C ILE A 122 -3.18 9.89 -23.58
N TRP A 123 -3.53 9.08 -22.57
CA TRP A 123 -2.71 7.94 -22.17
C TRP A 123 -3.54 6.88 -21.44
N ILE A 124 -3.13 5.62 -21.57
CA ILE A 124 -3.69 4.49 -20.83
C ILE A 124 -2.54 3.73 -20.20
N GLY A 125 -2.60 3.53 -18.89
CA GLY A 125 -1.53 2.91 -18.12
C GLY A 125 -2.02 1.86 -17.14
N LYS A 126 -1.05 1.16 -16.55
CA LYS A 126 -1.27 0.18 -15.49
C LYS A 126 -0.26 0.40 -14.37
N HIS A 127 -0.70 0.23 -13.13
CA HIS A 127 0.14 0.27 -11.94
C HIS A 127 -0.18 -0.93 -11.06
N LYS A 128 0.84 -1.62 -10.54
CA LYS A 128 0.67 -2.78 -9.67
C LYS A 128 1.14 -2.44 -8.27
N THR A 129 0.32 -2.73 -7.26
CA THR A 129 0.69 -2.61 -5.85
C THR A 129 0.31 -3.87 -5.09
N SER A 130 1.09 -4.24 -4.08
CA SER A 130 0.81 -5.40 -3.23
C SER A 130 0.45 -4.95 -1.82
N PHE A 131 -0.61 -5.54 -1.27
CA PHE A 131 -0.99 -5.45 0.14
C PHE A 131 -0.71 -6.79 0.83
N THR A 132 -0.74 -6.81 2.17
CA THR A 132 -0.51 -8.02 2.96
C THR A 132 -1.40 -9.19 2.55
N HIS A 133 -2.63 -8.90 2.13
CA HIS A 133 -3.66 -9.92 1.87
C HIS A 133 -4.05 -10.09 0.40
N TYR A 134 -3.63 -9.18 -0.50
CA TYR A 134 -3.98 -9.26 -1.93
C TYR A 134 -3.06 -8.37 -2.79
N LYS A 135 -3.02 -8.62 -4.08
CA LYS A 135 -2.40 -7.74 -5.09
C LYS A 135 -3.48 -6.89 -5.74
N LEU A 136 -3.17 -5.64 -6.04
CA LEU A 136 -4.05 -4.71 -6.73
C LEU A 136 -3.41 -4.26 -8.03
N ASN A 137 -4.07 -4.59 -9.13
CA ASN A 137 -3.78 -4.08 -10.45
C ASN A 137 -4.70 -2.88 -10.70
N ILE A 138 -4.08 -1.73 -10.95
CA ILE A 138 -4.74 -0.47 -11.18
C ILE A 138 -4.59 -0.15 -12.65
N HIS A 139 -5.70 -0.14 -13.36
CA HIS A 139 -5.81 0.36 -14.72
C HIS A 139 -6.21 1.83 -14.62
N PHE A 140 -5.58 2.72 -15.37
CA PHE A 140 -6.04 4.10 -15.46
C PHE A 140 -6.01 4.70 -16.88
N GLN A 141 -6.93 5.63 -17.14
CA GLN A 141 -6.97 6.47 -18.33
C GLN A 141 -6.68 7.92 -17.96
N HIS A 142 -5.76 8.57 -18.67
CA HIS A 142 -5.54 10.00 -18.59
C HIS A 142 -6.45 10.69 -19.62
N ILE A 143 -7.39 11.48 -19.11
CA ILE A 143 -8.41 12.18 -19.89
C ILE A 143 -8.15 13.67 -19.75
N LEU A 144 -7.97 14.34 -20.88
CA LEU A 144 -7.91 15.80 -20.94
C LEU A 144 -9.27 16.34 -21.38
N LEU A 145 -9.87 17.19 -20.54
CA LEU A 145 -11.06 17.95 -20.92
C LEU A 145 -10.62 19.25 -21.61
N HIS A 146 -11.28 19.60 -22.71
CA HIS A 146 -11.00 20.87 -23.42
C HIS A 146 -11.68 22.07 -22.74
N SER A 147 -12.76 21.82 -22.00
CA SER A 147 -13.46 22.85 -21.25
C SER A 147 -12.68 23.29 -20.03
N SER A 148 -12.67 24.61 -19.80
CA SER A 148 -12.09 25.25 -18.63
C SER A 148 -13.03 25.26 -17.41
N LYS A 149 -14.29 24.82 -17.57
CA LYS A 149 -15.27 24.80 -16.49
C LYS A 149 -15.02 23.65 -15.54
N LEU A 150 -14.71 23.99 -14.29
CA LEU A 150 -14.58 23.01 -13.20
C LEU A 150 -15.95 22.79 -12.54
N HIS A 151 -16.72 21.82 -13.04
CA HIS A 151 -18.03 21.49 -12.50
C HIS A 151 -17.92 21.07 -11.03
N LYS A 152 -18.83 21.59 -10.19
CA LYS A 152 -18.97 21.15 -8.80
C LYS A 152 -19.77 19.86 -8.79
N ILE A 153 -19.21 18.81 -8.20
CA ILE A 153 -19.83 17.49 -8.11
C ILE A 153 -19.77 17.03 -6.67
N ASP A 154 -20.88 16.51 -6.15
CA ASP A 154 -20.95 16.03 -4.79
C ASP A 154 -20.00 14.84 -4.56
N ASN A 155 -19.25 14.90 -3.45
CA ASN A 155 -18.19 13.94 -3.08
C ASN A 155 -16.95 13.95 -3.98
N TYR A 156 -16.84 14.87 -4.93
CA TYR A 156 -15.62 15.12 -5.69
C TYR A 156 -15.02 16.48 -5.40
N LYS A 157 -13.75 16.63 -5.75
CA LYS A 157 -13.00 17.87 -5.62
C LYS A 157 -11.98 17.99 -6.73
N TRP A 158 -11.90 19.16 -7.34
CA TRP A 158 -10.80 19.53 -8.22
C TRP A 158 -9.59 19.95 -7.37
N ILE A 159 -8.45 19.32 -7.62
CA ILE A 159 -7.21 19.59 -6.90
C ILE A 159 -6.15 20.04 -7.88
N LYS A 160 -5.57 21.22 -7.61
CA LYS A 160 -4.44 21.75 -8.38
C LYS A 160 -3.31 20.73 -8.45
N LYS A 161 -2.71 20.56 -9.63
CA LYS A 161 -1.53 19.71 -9.83
C LYS A 161 -0.38 20.04 -8.87
N SER A 162 -0.19 21.32 -8.56
CA SER A 162 0.79 21.81 -7.58
C SER A 162 0.51 21.34 -6.14
N ASN A 163 -0.74 21.04 -5.79
CA ASN A 163 -1.17 20.68 -4.44
C ASN A 163 -1.31 19.18 -4.20
N LEU A 164 -0.97 18.35 -5.19
CA LEU A 164 -1.08 16.89 -5.09
C LEU A 164 -0.30 16.34 -3.89
N LYS A 165 0.92 16.82 -3.65
CA LYS A 165 1.77 16.39 -2.51
C LYS A 165 1.17 16.73 -1.14
N LYS A 166 0.31 17.75 -1.06
CA LYS A 166 -0.36 18.19 0.18
C LYS A 166 -1.71 17.49 0.39
N THR A 167 -2.18 16.73 -0.59
CA THR A 167 -3.45 16.05 -0.55
C THR A 167 -3.26 14.65 0.02
N ALA A 168 -4.17 14.21 0.89
CA ALA A 168 -4.20 12.86 1.43
C ALA A 168 -4.60 11.83 0.35
N LEU A 169 -3.67 11.54 -0.56
CA LEU A 169 -3.78 10.56 -1.63
C LEU A 169 -3.00 9.28 -1.25
N PRO A 170 -3.50 8.10 -1.58
CA PRO A 170 -2.74 6.86 -1.46
C PRO A 170 -1.45 6.89 -2.28
N THR A 171 -0.40 6.22 -1.78
CA THR A 171 0.88 6.11 -2.48
C THR A 171 0.76 5.66 -3.95
N PRO A 172 -0.08 4.67 -4.31
CA PRO A 172 -0.25 4.29 -5.72
C PRO A 172 -0.83 5.41 -6.59
N ILE A 173 -1.81 6.17 -6.08
CA ILE A 173 -2.42 7.29 -6.80
C ILE A 173 -1.41 8.43 -6.99
N ASN A 174 -0.63 8.75 -5.96
CA ASN A 174 0.44 9.73 -6.07
C ASN A 174 1.47 9.35 -7.14
N LYS A 175 1.85 8.07 -7.22
CA LYS A 175 2.78 7.57 -8.25
C LYS A 175 2.20 7.68 -9.65
N ILE A 176 0.91 7.32 -9.83
CA ILE A 176 0.21 7.46 -11.11
C ILE A 176 0.19 8.93 -11.53
N LEU A 177 -0.30 9.83 -10.67
CA LEU A 177 -0.39 11.26 -11.02
C LEU A 177 0.99 11.89 -11.26
N ALA A 178 2.02 11.46 -10.54
CA ALA A 178 3.38 11.91 -10.81
C ALA A 178 3.85 11.48 -12.22
N SER A 179 3.56 10.25 -12.66
CA SER A 179 3.93 9.81 -14.01
C SER A 179 3.17 10.53 -15.13
N LEU A 180 1.99 11.11 -14.85
CA LEU A 180 1.21 11.89 -15.81
C LEU A 180 1.76 13.29 -16.06
N ASN A 181 2.46 13.87 -15.09
CA ASN A 181 2.97 15.24 -15.17
C ASN A 181 4.40 15.32 -15.73
N SER A 182 5.06 14.18 -15.95
CA SER A 182 6.44 14.09 -16.44
C SER A 182 6.52 13.82 -17.95
N GLY A 183 5.42 14.01 -18.68
CA GLY A 183 5.30 13.79 -20.12
C GLY A 183 4.74 15.00 -20.84
#